data_AF-A0AAV2KYQ6-F1
#
_entry.id   AF-A0AAV2KYQ6-F1
#
_cell.length_a   1.000
_cell.length_b   1.000
_cell.length_c   1.000
_cell.angle_alpha   90.00
_cell.angle_beta   90.00
_cell.angle_gamma   90.00
#
_symmetry.space_group_name_H-M   'P 1'
#
loop_
_entity.id
_entity.type
_entity.pdbx_description
1 polymer ?
#
loop_
_entity_poly.entity_id
_entity_poly.type
_entity_poly.pdbx_seq_one_letter_code
_entity_poly.pdbx_strand_id
1 'polypeptide(L)'
;MSWERVANLTRTFLKDSTHMCTVLLACICIAVSPVLGTSISPGRCLVWGSGLRADTVLPVRYFYIQAVDPEGRNITASPDAFKVKISSLDQREYIRIHASQPLDRGDGSFLVRYRLYGTASMGLKVEVLHRDVPVAKSPYTIQGPVYHEYCDCPEPDPSVWQKELQCPEKEPQILSDLKSFPTVDLQRLRQEVPKRFSNRGGLIHYAIIKNQLYRRTQGKYTDFKMFSDEILLSLMRKVKVPDVEFYVNVGDWPLETKSADATPGPLPIFSWCGSTDTRDIVLPTYEVTHSTLETMRGVTNDLLSVQGHTGPPWINKTSKAFFRGRDSREERLQLVALSKTHPELLDAGITGWFFFRDREKQVGKAPLVGFFDFFKFKYQVNVDGTVAAYRFPYLMLGGSLVLKQDSHYYEHFYLHLKPWTHYVPVKRDLSDLLDKVRWAKENDAEVLKVARAGQEAARELLQPSRLYCYYYSALLMYSQRQSGQPERHADMEHVPQLDDHTAACTCKRQAHQHEHKHEHKHRLDDEL
;
A
#
# COMPACT_ATOMS: atom_id res chain seq x y z
N MET A 1 75.00 -4.88 5.36
CA MET A 1 73.89 -3.96 5.68
C MET A 1 73.94 -2.80 4.71
N SER A 2 72.88 -2.68 3.91
CA SER A 2 72.35 -1.51 3.18
C SER A 2 73.26 -0.34 2.72
N TRP A 3 72.88 0.16 1.54
CA TRP A 3 73.04 1.52 0.96
C TRP A 3 73.99 1.66 -0.25
N GLU A 4 73.31 1.69 -1.41
CA GLU A 4 73.46 2.62 -2.54
C GLU A 4 74.83 2.86 -3.18
N ARG A 5 74.90 2.56 -4.49
CA ARG A 5 75.65 3.34 -5.50
C ARG A 5 75.19 2.92 -6.91
N VAL A 6 74.41 3.77 -7.55
CA VAL A 6 74.16 3.72 -9.01
C VAL A 6 74.50 5.09 -9.56
N ALA A 7 75.57 5.18 -10.33
CA ALA A 7 75.81 6.28 -11.24
C ALA A 7 76.71 5.84 -12.41
N ASN A 8 76.20 6.10 -13.62
CA ASN A 8 76.89 6.39 -14.87
C ASN A 8 77.59 5.28 -15.66
N LEU A 9 77.06 5.07 -16.87
CA LEU A 9 77.87 4.97 -18.09
C LEU A 9 77.12 5.57 -19.29
N THR A 10 77.52 6.82 -19.58
CA THR A 10 77.69 7.54 -20.87
C THR A 10 77.29 6.81 -22.17
N ARG A 11 76.38 7.36 -22.99
CA ARG A 11 76.52 8.39 -24.05
C ARG A 11 77.00 7.86 -25.44
N THR A 12 76.03 7.87 -26.37
CA THR A 12 76.11 8.27 -27.80
C THR A 12 76.99 7.50 -28.80
N PHE A 13 76.33 6.81 -29.74
CA PHE A 13 76.66 6.83 -31.17
C PHE A 13 75.37 6.96 -32.00
N LEU A 14 75.39 7.86 -32.97
CA LEU A 14 74.30 8.32 -33.84
C LEU A 14 74.37 7.63 -35.22
N LYS A 15 73.25 7.69 -35.97
CA LYS A 15 73.03 7.41 -37.42
C LYS A 15 72.79 5.93 -37.76
N ASP A 16 71.76 5.50 -38.51
CA ASP A 16 71.03 6.09 -39.63
C ASP A 16 69.62 5.47 -39.82
N SER A 17 68.87 6.04 -40.76
CA SER A 17 67.62 5.56 -41.39
C SER A 17 66.28 6.01 -40.80
N THR A 18 65.94 7.23 -41.15
CA THR A 18 64.58 7.66 -41.52
C THR A 18 64.08 6.92 -42.77
N HIS A 19 62.99 6.15 -42.65
CA HIS A 19 61.98 6.04 -43.72
C HIS A 19 60.61 5.65 -43.15
N MET A 20 59.74 6.67 -43.10
CA MET A 20 58.38 6.64 -43.65
C MET A 20 57.40 5.57 -43.15
N CYS A 21 56.65 5.91 -42.09
CA CYS A 21 55.28 5.44 -41.90
C CYS A 21 54.45 6.57 -41.27
N THR A 22 53.85 7.38 -42.13
CA THR A 22 52.76 8.31 -41.80
C THR A 22 51.52 7.50 -41.42
N VAL A 23 51.27 7.36 -40.11
CA VAL A 23 49.95 6.95 -39.60
C VAL A 23 49.22 8.20 -39.11
N LEU A 24 48.19 8.56 -39.87
CA LEU A 24 47.23 9.62 -39.54
C LEU A 24 46.43 9.26 -38.28
N LEU A 25 46.15 10.29 -37.49
CA LEU A 25 45.35 10.30 -36.27
C LEU A 25 43.97 9.64 -36.43
N ALA A 26 43.58 8.89 -35.41
CA ALA A 26 42.21 8.90 -34.89
C ALA A 26 42.23 8.62 -33.38
N CYS A 27 42.73 9.58 -32.58
CA CYS A 27 42.41 9.59 -31.16
C CYS A 27 40.93 9.92 -31.02
N ILE A 28 40.11 8.89 -30.84
CA ILE A 28 38.74 9.02 -30.38
C ILE A 28 38.83 9.51 -28.93
N CYS A 29 38.83 10.83 -28.74
CA CYS A 29 38.46 11.42 -27.47
C CYS A 29 36.99 11.06 -27.25
N ILE A 30 36.74 9.97 -26.52
CA ILE A 30 35.43 9.74 -25.91
C ILE A 30 35.27 10.89 -24.93
N ALA A 31 34.57 11.94 -25.37
CA ALA A 31 34.01 12.92 -24.48
C ALA A 31 33.12 12.13 -23.52
N VAL A 32 33.60 11.91 -22.30
CA VAL A 32 32.73 11.59 -21.19
C VAL A 32 31.91 12.84 -20.97
N SER A 33 30.79 12.94 -21.69
CA SER A 33 29.78 13.93 -21.38
C SER A 33 29.43 13.74 -19.91
N PRO A 34 29.49 14.79 -19.08
CA PRO A 34 28.83 14.70 -17.79
C PRO A 34 27.38 14.36 -18.10
N VAL A 35 26.77 13.45 -17.34
CA VAL A 35 25.33 13.21 -17.40
C VAL A 35 24.68 14.57 -17.19
N LEU A 36 24.27 15.23 -18.28
CA LEU A 36 23.48 16.45 -18.20
C LEU A 36 22.24 16.02 -17.45
N GLY A 37 22.05 16.53 -16.23
CA GLY A 37 20.79 16.39 -15.52
C GLY A 37 19.69 16.77 -16.51
N THR A 38 18.77 15.85 -16.77
CA THR A 38 17.65 16.09 -17.70
C THR A 38 16.94 17.35 -17.24
N SER A 39 17.07 18.42 -18.04
CA SER A 39 16.51 19.71 -17.70
C SER A 39 15.00 19.58 -17.62
N ILE A 40 14.40 19.89 -16.47
CA ILE A 40 12.95 19.92 -16.32
C ILE A 40 12.42 21.17 -17.01
N SER A 41 11.32 21.05 -17.75
CA SER A 41 10.49 22.17 -18.22
C SER A 41 9.28 22.34 -17.30
N PRO A 42 9.32 23.25 -16.29
CA PRO A 42 8.29 23.30 -15.24
C PRO A 42 6.88 23.53 -15.77
N GLY A 43 6.73 24.35 -16.82
CA GLY A 43 5.43 24.63 -17.44
C GLY A 43 4.82 23.46 -18.21
N ARG A 44 5.62 22.44 -18.57
CA ARG A 44 5.16 21.24 -19.30
C ARG A 44 4.92 20.03 -18.41
N CYS A 45 5.40 20.06 -17.16
CA CYS A 45 5.14 19.00 -16.18
C CYS A 45 3.64 18.75 -16.00
N LEU A 46 3.28 17.57 -15.51
CA LEU A 46 1.88 17.24 -15.22
C LEU A 46 1.68 17.12 -13.72
N VAL A 47 0.53 17.57 -13.22
CA VAL A 47 0.15 17.41 -11.81
C VAL A 47 -1.28 16.92 -11.74
N TRP A 48 -1.51 15.79 -11.07
CA TRP A 48 -2.82 15.14 -10.97
C TRP A 48 -2.92 14.30 -9.70
N GLY A 49 -4.14 13.99 -9.27
CA GLY A 49 -4.37 13.07 -8.16
C GLY A 49 -5.53 13.49 -7.26
N SER A 50 -6.00 12.53 -6.47
CA SER A 50 -7.19 12.68 -5.64
C SER A 50 -7.02 13.73 -4.53
N GLY A 51 -5.80 13.94 -4.05
CA GLY A 51 -5.45 14.98 -3.08
C GLY A 51 -5.68 16.41 -3.58
N LEU A 52 -5.92 16.64 -4.88
CA LEU A 52 -6.28 17.96 -5.39
C LEU A 52 -7.80 18.22 -5.46
N ARG A 53 -8.60 17.34 -4.87
CA ARG A 53 -10.08 17.44 -4.86
C ARG A 53 -10.59 17.58 -3.43
N ALA A 54 -11.54 18.49 -3.22
CA ALA A 54 -12.07 18.78 -1.90
C ALA A 54 -12.75 17.56 -1.27
N ASP A 55 -13.61 16.89 -2.04
CA ASP A 55 -14.48 15.81 -1.58
C ASP A 55 -13.78 14.46 -1.36
N THR A 56 -12.53 14.32 -1.81
CA THR A 56 -11.70 13.16 -1.46
C THR A 56 -11.18 13.29 -0.03
N VAL A 57 -11.93 12.78 0.95
CA VAL A 57 -11.52 12.79 2.36
C VAL A 57 -10.72 11.52 2.68
N LEU A 58 -9.43 11.67 2.96
CA LEU A 58 -8.50 10.58 3.32
C LEU A 58 -7.60 11.01 4.50
N PRO A 59 -7.07 10.05 5.29
CA PRO A 59 -6.14 10.34 6.38
C PRO A 59 -4.92 11.14 5.92
N VAL A 60 -4.35 10.73 4.79
CA VAL A 60 -3.32 11.45 4.04
C VAL A 60 -3.83 11.65 2.63
N ARG A 61 -3.84 12.90 2.21
CA ARG A 61 -4.14 13.30 0.84
C ARG A 61 -2.85 13.25 0.02
N TYR A 62 -2.97 12.84 -1.22
CA TYR A 62 -1.81 12.67 -2.07
C TYR A 62 -2.10 13.00 -3.54
N PHE A 63 -1.08 13.45 -4.25
CA PHE A 63 -1.13 13.70 -5.69
C PHE A 63 0.25 13.48 -6.30
N TYR A 64 0.33 13.48 -7.62
CA TYR A 64 1.52 13.15 -8.37
C TYR A 64 1.99 14.34 -9.19
N ILE A 65 3.30 14.40 -9.43
CA ILE A 65 3.96 15.30 -10.36
C ILE A 65 4.72 14.44 -11.36
N GLN A 66 4.52 14.62 -12.66
CA GLN A 66 5.35 14.03 -13.71
C GLN A 66 6.30 15.10 -14.22
N ALA A 67 7.60 14.84 -14.12
CA ALA A 67 8.61 15.70 -14.72
C ALA A 67 8.65 15.50 -16.24
N VAL A 68 8.77 16.60 -16.97
CA VAL A 68 8.74 16.65 -18.43
C VAL A 68 9.92 17.49 -18.93
N ASP A 69 10.56 17.05 -20.00
CA ASP A 69 11.70 17.73 -20.62
C ASP A 69 11.26 18.90 -21.54
N PRO A 70 12.19 19.72 -22.08
CA PRO A 70 11.85 20.82 -22.99
C PRO A 70 11.22 20.35 -24.31
N GLU A 71 11.46 19.10 -24.71
CA GLU A 71 10.87 18.47 -25.90
C GLU A 71 9.42 18.01 -25.64
N GLY A 72 8.96 17.97 -24.38
CA GLY A 72 7.62 17.53 -24.01
C GLY A 72 7.49 16.03 -23.75
N ARG A 73 8.61 15.32 -23.53
CA ARG A 73 8.63 13.90 -23.19
C ARG A 73 8.69 13.72 -21.67
N ASN A 74 8.01 12.68 -21.19
CA ASN A 74 8.11 12.29 -19.77
C ASN A 74 9.54 11.87 -19.46
N ILE A 75 10.11 12.49 -18.43
CA ILE A 75 11.38 12.02 -17.86
C ILE A 75 11.09 10.68 -17.18
N THR A 76 11.97 9.68 -17.38
CA THR A 76 11.79 8.31 -16.87
C THR A 76 12.84 7.92 -15.82
N ALA A 77 13.58 8.90 -15.31
CA ALA A 77 14.61 8.76 -14.29
C ALA A 77 14.45 9.88 -13.26
N SER A 78 15.00 9.69 -12.06
CA SER A 78 15.03 10.69 -10.98
C SER A 78 15.65 12.02 -11.43
N PRO A 79 14.86 13.10 -11.58
CA PRO A 79 15.38 14.42 -11.88
C PRO A 79 15.54 15.23 -10.58
N ASP A 80 15.82 16.52 -10.72
CA ASP A 80 15.83 17.45 -9.59
C ASP A 80 14.47 17.49 -8.86
N ALA A 81 14.51 17.72 -7.55
CA ALA A 81 13.34 17.71 -6.71
C ALA A 81 12.37 18.89 -6.96
N PHE A 82 11.12 18.68 -6.56
CA PHE A 82 10.07 19.69 -6.51
C PHE A 82 9.85 20.17 -5.08
N LYS A 83 9.40 21.42 -4.91
CA LYS A 83 8.98 21.98 -3.63
C LYS A 83 7.46 22.17 -3.64
N VAL A 84 6.80 21.73 -2.57
CA VAL A 84 5.36 21.91 -2.40
C VAL A 84 5.07 22.70 -1.13
N LYS A 85 4.20 23.70 -1.24
CA LYS A 85 3.66 24.46 -0.10
C LYS A 85 2.14 24.44 -0.16
N ILE A 86 1.50 24.16 0.97
CA ILE A 86 0.05 24.08 1.09
C ILE A 86 -0.40 25.00 2.23
N SER A 87 -1.41 25.83 1.98
CA SER A 87 -1.98 26.75 2.96
C SER A 87 -3.49 26.89 2.80
N SER A 88 -4.18 27.40 3.82
CA SER A 88 -5.59 27.80 3.67
C SER A 88 -5.73 28.95 2.67
N LEU A 89 -6.87 29.02 1.99
CA LEU A 89 -7.27 30.18 1.18
C LEU A 89 -7.71 31.35 2.07
N ASP A 90 -8.21 31.08 3.28
CA ASP A 90 -8.49 32.11 4.26
C ASP A 90 -7.29 32.28 5.21
N GLN A 91 -6.65 33.46 5.15
CA GLN A 91 -5.50 33.78 5.98
C GLN A 91 -5.85 33.94 7.47
N ARG A 92 -7.14 34.07 7.80
CA ARG A 92 -7.64 34.13 9.19
C ARG A 92 -7.82 32.73 9.79
N GLU A 93 -7.91 31.69 8.97
CA GLU A 93 -7.98 30.30 9.42
C GLU A 93 -6.58 29.76 9.74
N TYR A 94 -6.31 29.51 11.01
CA TYR A 94 -5.12 28.76 11.40
C TYR A 94 -5.39 27.26 11.35
N ILE A 95 -4.82 26.60 10.33
CA ILE A 95 -4.94 25.15 10.14
C ILE A 95 -3.55 24.55 10.08
N ARG A 96 -3.29 23.58 10.95
CA ARG A 96 -2.05 22.80 10.88
C ARG A 96 -2.13 21.84 9.69
N ILE A 97 -1.24 22.04 8.73
CA ILE A 97 -1.07 21.18 7.55
C ILE A 97 0.35 20.61 7.58
N HIS A 98 0.48 19.29 7.58
CA HIS A 98 1.77 18.63 7.46
C HIS A 98 1.94 18.14 6.02
N ALA A 99 2.79 18.82 5.24
CA ALA A 99 3.19 18.38 3.91
C ALA A 99 4.67 17.96 3.95
N SER A 100 4.97 16.75 3.48
CA SER A 100 6.34 16.26 3.36
C SER A 100 6.94 16.61 1.99
N GLN A 101 8.27 16.51 1.87
CA GLN A 101 8.90 16.64 0.55
C GLN A 101 8.32 15.60 -0.42
N PRO A 102 8.11 15.96 -1.70
CA PRO A 102 7.68 15.01 -2.71
C PRO A 102 8.61 13.80 -2.76
N LEU A 103 8.03 12.60 -2.72
CA LEU A 103 8.76 11.35 -2.81
C LEU A 103 9.09 11.05 -4.27
N ASP A 104 10.37 10.99 -4.61
CA ASP A 104 10.82 10.55 -5.92
C ASP A 104 10.56 9.05 -6.12
N ARG A 105 9.79 8.71 -7.16
CA ARG A 105 9.42 7.33 -7.46
C ARG A 105 10.42 6.59 -8.36
N GLY A 106 11.49 7.27 -8.78
CA GLY A 106 12.57 6.73 -9.62
C GLY A 106 12.20 6.59 -11.11
N ASP A 107 10.98 6.96 -11.48
CA ASP A 107 10.41 6.86 -12.83
C ASP A 107 10.14 8.26 -13.43
N GLY A 108 10.74 9.30 -12.85
CA GLY A 108 10.51 10.70 -13.19
C GLY A 108 9.18 11.28 -12.70
N SER A 109 8.39 10.48 -11.98
CA SER A 109 7.25 10.96 -11.22
C SER A 109 7.56 11.12 -9.73
N PHE A 110 6.81 12.00 -9.07
CA PHE A 110 6.91 12.27 -7.64
C PHE A 110 5.55 12.09 -6.98
N LEU A 111 5.53 11.54 -5.77
CA LEU A 111 4.35 11.40 -4.93
C LEU A 111 4.38 12.45 -3.82
N VAL A 112 3.46 13.41 -3.89
CA VAL A 112 3.25 14.42 -2.87
C VAL A 112 2.23 13.91 -1.87
N ARG A 113 2.49 14.13 -0.57
CA ARG A 113 1.63 13.67 0.52
C ARG A 113 1.48 14.76 1.57
N TYR A 114 0.25 14.95 2.02
CA TYR A 114 -0.04 15.89 3.09
C TYR A 114 -1.22 15.46 3.96
N ARG A 115 -1.16 15.86 5.23
CA ARG A 115 -2.19 15.61 6.24
C ARG A 115 -2.73 16.93 6.77
N LEU A 116 -4.05 16.98 6.94
CA LEU A 116 -4.76 18.08 7.57
C LEU A 116 -5.06 17.71 9.03
N TYR A 117 -4.85 18.66 9.95
CA TYR A 117 -5.24 18.56 11.36
C TYR A 117 -6.36 19.56 11.72
N GLY A 118 -7.06 20.04 10.70
CA GLY A 118 -8.19 20.97 10.80
C GLY A 118 -8.86 21.13 9.42
N THR A 119 -10.12 21.55 9.39
CA THR A 119 -10.89 21.68 8.15
C THR A 119 -10.62 23.05 7.55
N ALA A 120 -10.30 23.11 6.25
CA ALA A 120 -10.18 24.38 5.54
C ALA A 120 -11.53 24.77 4.95
N SER A 121 -12.21 25.74 5.54
CA SER A 121 -13.62 26.02 5.21
C SER A 121 -13.77 26.68 3.85
N MET A 122 -12.82 27.53 3.49
CA MET A 122 -12.78 28.22 2.19
C MET A 122 -11.99 27.45 1.13
N GLY A 123 -11.11 26.53 1.55
CA GLY A 123 -10.33 25.68 0.67
C GLY A 123 -8.82 25.81 0.86
N LEU A 124 -8.05 25.20 -0.04
CA LEU A 124 -6.59 25.15 0.04
C LEU A 124 -5.94 25.75 -1.21
N LYS A 125 -4.82 26.44 -1.01
CA LYS A 125 -3.87 26.80 -2.05
C LYS A 125 -2.70 25.81 -2.02
N VAL A 126 -2.38 25.22 -3.17
CA VAL A 126 -1.26 24.29 -3.35
C VAL A 126 -0.27 24.87 -4.36
N GLU A 127 0.90 25.24 -3.88
CA GLU A 127 2.01 25.77 -4.67
C GLU A 127 3.00 24.64 -4.95
N VAL A 128 3.27 24.37 -6.22
CA VAL A 128 4.21 23.37 -6.71
C VAL A 128 5.26 24.11 -7.52
N LEU A 129 6.50 24.04 -7.08
CA LEU A 129 7.61 24.84 -7.59
C LEU A 129 8.78 23.93 -7.97
N HIS A 130 9.47 24.28 -9.05
CA HIS A 130 10.77 23.72 -9.40
C HIS A 130 11.76 24.87 -9.56
N ARG A 131 12.81 24.92 -8.72
CA ARG A 131 13.77 26.05 -8.67
C ARG A 131 13.05 27.42 -8.64
N ASP A 132 12.05 27.52 -7.75
CA ASP A 132 11.16 28.68 -7.55
C ASP A 132 10.29 29.09 -8.77
N VAL A 133 10.27 28.30 -9.83
CA VAL A 133 9.36 28.46 -10.98
C VAL A 133 8.09 27.63 -10.77
N PRO A 134 6.89 28.20 -10.97
CA PRO A 134 5.63 27.46 -10.93
C PRO A 134 5.59 26.26 -11.89
N VAL A 135 5.11 25.13 -11.38
CA VAL A 135 4.97 23.88 -12.14
C VAL A 135 3.56 23.79 -12.72
N ALA A 136 3.48 23.68 -14.05
CA ALA A 136 2.25 23.70 -14.83
C ALA A 136 1.34 24.88 -14.42
N LYS A 137 0.12 24.60 -13.96
CA LYS A 137 -0.85 25.65 -13.57
C LYS A 137 -0.72 26.15 -12.14
N SER A 138 0.40 25.87 -11.45
CA SER A 138 0.57 26.29 -10.06
C SER A 138 0.46 27.82 -9.90
N PRO A 139 -0.24 28.34 -8.87
CA PRO A 139 -0.89 27.62 -7.76
C PRO A 139 -2.17 26.88 -8.17
N TYR A 140 -2.39 25.72 -7.56
CA TYR A 140 -3.66 24.99 -7.64
C TYR A 140 -4.57 25.44 -6.50
N THR A 141 -5.83 25.67 -6.81
CA THR A 141 -6.85 26.05 -5.84
C THR A 141 -7.84 24.90 -5.67
N ILE A 142 -7.96 24.41 -4.44
CA ILE A 142 -8.97 23.42 -4.03
C ILE A 142 -10.07 24.20 -3.32
N GLN A 143 -11.23 24.36 -3.95
CA GLN A 143 -12.35 25.09 -3.35
C GLN A 143 -12.93 24.29 -2.18
N GLY A 144 -13.15 24.96 -1.04
CA GLY A 144 -13.58 24.31 0.20
C GLY A 144 -15.09 24.11 0.31
N PRO A 145 -15.54 23.41 1.38
CA PRO A 145 -14.74 22.96 2.52
C PRO A 145 -13.86 21.73 2.20
N VAL A 146 -12.63 21.71 2.72
CA VAL A 146 -11.71 20.56 2.64
C VAL A 146 -11.59 19.92 4.02
N TYR A 147 -12.32 18.83 4.22
CA TYR A 147 -12.38 18.13 5.50
C TYR A 147 -11.11 17.35 5.82
N HIS A 148 -10.75 17.36 7.11
CA HIS A 148 -9.70 16.50 7.69
C HIS A 148 -10.26 15.15 8.13
N GLU A 149 -9.36 14.21 8.45
CA GLU A 149 -9.68 12.80 8.75
C GLU A 149 -10.69 12.58 9.87
N TYR A 150 -10.63 13.41 10.92
CA TYR A 150 -11.43 13.23 12.13
C TYR A 150 -12.72 14.05 12.10
N CYS A 151 -12.96 14.81 11.04
CA CYS A 151 -14.24 15.50 10.86
C CYS A 151 -15.36 14.49 10.58
N ASP A 152 -16.35 14.42 11.46
CA ASP A 152 -17.56 13.62 11.24
C ASP A 152 -18.53 14.36 10.30
N CYS A 153 -18.28 14.23 8.99
CA CYS A 153 -19.12 14.83 7.95
C CYS A 153 -19.31 13.86 6.77
N PRO A 154 -20.04 12.74 7.00
CA PRO A 154 -20.22 11.73 5.99
C PRO A 154 -21.02 12.26 4.79
N GLU A 155 -20.60 11.87 3.60
CA GLU A 155 -21.38 12.06 2.38
C GLU A 155 -22.69 11.26 2.48
N PRO A 156 -23.87 11.91 2.40
CA PRO A 156 -25.16 11.24 2.48
C PRO A 156 -25.48 10.34 1.27
N ASP A 157 -25.01 10.66 0.06
CA ASP A 157 -25.20 9.80 -1.12
C ASP A 157 -23.91 9.00 -1.41
N PRO A 158 -23.89 7.68 -1.11
CA PRO A 158 -22.70 6.88 -1.33
C PRO A 158 -22.26 6.81 -2.79
N SER A 159 -23.16 7.02 -3.76
CA SER A 159 -22.83 7.02 -5.18
C SER A 159 -21.93 8.21 -5.54
N VAL A 160 -22.22 9.38 -4.94
CA VAL A 160 -21.37 10.58 -5.06
C VAL A 160 -20.00 10.30 -4.45
N TRP A 161 -19.97 9.74 -3.23
CA TRP A 161 -18.71 9.41 -2.56
C TRP A 161 -17.86 8.40 -3.34
N GLN A 162 -18.47 7.34 -3.87
CA GLN A 162 -17.79 6.32 -4.67
C GLN A 162 -17.20 6.92 -5.96
N LYS A 163 -17.96 7.78 -6.65
CA LYS A 163 -17.49 8.49 -7.84
C LYS A 163 -16.30 9.40 -7.50
N GLU A 164 -16.39 10.14 -6.41
CA GLU A 164 -15.30 11.00 -5.96
C GLU A 164 -14.07 10.19 -5.58
N LEU A 165 -14.17 9.07 -4.86
CA LEU A 165 -13.01 8.21 -4.59
C LEU A 165 -12.54 7.37 -5.80
N GLN A 166 -13.25 7.41 -6.92
CA GLN A 166 -12.99 6.59 -8.10
C GLN A 166 -12.99 5.09 -7.74
N CYS A 167 -13.99 4.69 -6.94
CA CYS A 167 -14.18 3.30 -6.59
C CYS A 167 -14.48 2.47 -7.85
N PRO A 168 -13.96 1.23 -7.93
CA PRO A 168 -14.31 0.37 -9.05
C PRO A 168 -15.78 -0.02 -9.00
N GLU A 169 -16.37 -0.24 -10.16
CA GLU A 169 -17.74 -0.76 -10.25
C GLU A 169 -17.87 -2.20 -9.71
N LYS A 170 -16.78 -2.97 -9.76
CA LYS A 170 -16.74 -4.38 -9.34
C LYS A 170 -15.49 -4.67 -8.55
N GLU A 171 -15.66 -5.46 -7.50
CA GLU A 171 -14.58 -6.03 -6.69
C GLU A 171 -14.63 -7.56 -6.81
N PRO A 172 -13.84 -8.16 -7.74
CA PRO A 172 -13.90 -9.60 -8.03
C PRO A 172 -13.65 -10.50 -6.82
N GLN A 173 -12.77 -10.09 -5.90
CA GLN A 173 -12.53 -10.85 -4.66
C GLN A 173 -13.78 -10.90 -3.79
N ILE A 174 -14.42 -9.74 -3.53
CA ILE A 174 -15.65 -9.66 -2.73
C ILE A 174 -16.77 -10.49 -3.36
N LEU A 175 -16.93 -10.39 -4.69
CA LEU A 175 -17.91 -11.17 -5.45
C LEU A 175 -17.66 -12.68 -5.32
N SER A 176 -16.39 -13.11 -5.38
CA SER A 176 -15.99 -14.51 -5.22
C SER A 176 -16.30 -15.01 -3.81
N ASP A 177 -15.95 -14.24 -2.78
CA ASP A 177 -16.13 -14.63 -1.38
C ASP A 177 -17.62 -14.73 -1.01
N LEU A 178 -18.43 -13.78 -1.48
CA LEU A 178 -19.87 -13.74 -1.24
C LEU A 178 -20.67 -14.76 -2.05
N LYS A 179 -20.04 -15.48 -3.00
CA LYS A 179 -20.71 -16.51 -3.81
C LYS A 179 -21.33 -17.62 -2.95
N SER A 180 -20.71 -17.95 -1.82
CA SER A 180 -21.21 -18.96 -0.88
C SER A 180 -22.37 -18.48 0.00
N PHE A 181 -22.70 -17.18 -0.05
CA PHE A 181 -23.64 -16.52 0.86
C PHE A 181 -24.65 -15.67 0.08
N PRO A 182 -25.55 -16.29 -0.71
CA PRO A 182 -26.60 -15.54 -1.40
C PRO A 182 -27.56 -14.85 -0.43
N THR A 183 -27.69 -15.39 0.79
CA THR A 183 -28.47 -14.82 1.88
C THR A 183 -27.70 -15.00 3.20
N VAL A 184 -27.78 -14.00 4.07
CA VAL A 184 -27.19 -13.96 5.41
C VAL A 184 -28.33 -13.88 6.43
N ASP A 185 -28.72 -15.04 6.95
CA ASP A 185 -29.72 -15.12 8.01
C ASP A 185 -29.13 -14.63 9.34
N LEU A 186 -29.60 -13.47 9.80
CA LEU A 186 -29.12 -12.84 11.03
C LEU A 186 -29.45 -13.65 12.28
N GLN A 187 -30.61 -14.31 12.33
CA GLN A 187 -30.96 -15.16 13.48
C GLN A 187 -29.99 -16.33 13.58
N ARG A 188 -29.72 -16.97 12.44
CA ARG A 188 -28.75 -18.07 12.36
C ARG A 188 -27.33 -17.60 12.67
N LEU A 189 -26.91 -16.47 12.10
CA LEU A 189 -25.59 -15.87 12.31
C LEU A 189 -25.31 -15.63 13.80
N ARG A 190 -26.24 -14.96 14.50
CA ARG A 190 -26.16 -14.65 15.94
C ARG A 190 -26.05 -15.90 16.80
N GLN A 191 -26.70 -16.99 16.40
CA GLN A 191 -26.74 -18.24 17.18
C GLN A 191 -25.55 -19.16 16.93
N GLU A 192 -25.14 -19.33 15.67
CA GLU A 192 -24.14 -20.33 15.30
C GLU A 192 -22.71 -19.81 15.35
N VAL A 193 -22.47 -18.55 14.96
CA VAL A 193 -21.09 -18.01 14.89
C VAL A 193 -20.40 -18.04 16.26
N PRO A 194 -21.01 -17.56 17.36
CA PRO A 194 -20.37 -17.64 18.68
C PRO A 194 -20.09 -19.08 19.11
N LYS A 195 -21.02 -20.01 18.86
CA LYS A 195 -20.87 -21.43 19.24
C LYS A 195 -19.73 -22.11 18.50
N ARG A 196 -19.57 -21.82 17.21
CA ARG A 196 -18.58 -22.46 16.34
C ARG A 196 -17.18 -21.85 16.47
N PHE A 197 -17.09 -20.54 16.76
CA PHE A 197 -15.86 -19.80 16.53
C PHE A 197 -15.30 -19.03 17.72
N SER A 198 -16.09 -18.75 18.77
CA SER A 198 -15.58 -17.96 19.91
C SER A 198 -14.36 -18.57 20.61
N ASN A 199 -14.22 -19.90 20.58
CA ASN A 199 -13.08 -20.61 21.17
C ASN A 199 -11.84 -20.67 20.25
N ARG A 200 -11.92 -20.20 19.00
CA ARG A 200 -10.84 -20.33 17.99
C ARG A 200 -9.93 -19.10 17.87
N GLY A 201 -10.07 -18.09 18.73
CA GLY A 201 -9.21 -16.91 18.71
C GLY A 201 -9.94 -15.65 19.15
N GLY A 202 -9.86 -14.61 18.32
CA GLY A 202 -10.54 -13.34 18.52
C GLY A 202 -11.68 -13.15 17.52
N LEU A 203 -12.88 -12.89 18.02
CA LEU A 203 -14.08 -12.73 17.22
C LEU A 203 -14.85 -11.50 17.71
N ILE A 204 -15.21 -10.60 16.81
CA ILE A 204 -15.94 -9.39 17.16
C ILE A 204 -17.27 -9.40 16.42
N HIS A 205 -18.35 -9.22 17.17
CA HIS A 205 -19.68 -9.04 16.59
C HIS A 205 -19.94 -7.54 16.48
N TYR A 206 -20.13 -7.04 15.28
CA TYR A 206 -20.38 -5.63 14.99
C TYR A 206 -21.81 -5.42 14.48
N ALA A 207 -22.38 -4.28 14.83
CA ALA A 207 -23.58 -3.74 14.20
C ALA A 207 -23.36 -2.25 13.90
N ILE A 208 -23.59 -1.85 12.65
CA ILE A 208 -23.71 -0.44 12.26
C ILE A 208 -25.19 -0.17 12.09
N ILE A 209 -25.74 0.77 12.85
CA ILE A 209 -27.17 1.11 12.82
C ILE A 209 -27.30 2.63 12.84
N LYS A 210 -28.01 3.20 11.86
CA LYS A 210 -28.13 4.65 11.66
C LYS A 210 -26.77 5.35 11.66
N ASN A 211 -25.77 4.70 11.04
CA ASN A 211 -24.38 5.15 11.00
C ASN A 211 -23.77 5.36 12.40
N GLN A 212 -24.13 4.52 13.37
CA GLN A 212 -23.51 4.39 14.69
C GLN A 212 -22.94 2.98 14.86
N LEU A 213 -21.75 2.87 15.45
CA LEU A 213 -21.02 1.61 15.57
C LEU A 213 -21.26 1.00 16.94
N TYR A 214 -21.66 -0.26 16.96
CA TYR A 214 -21.82 -1.06 18.16
C TYR A 214 -21.02 -2.35 18.00
N ARG A 215 -20.45 -2.85 19.10
CA ARG A 215 -19.72 -4.11 19.08
C ARG A 215 -19.87 -4.90 20.36
N ARG A 216 -19.61 -6.20 20.29
CA ARG A 216 -19.29 -7.03 21.46
C ARG A 216 -18.13 -7.95 21.11
N THR A 217 -17.20 -8.09 22.05
CA THR A 217 -16.02 -8.95 21.88
C THR A 217 -16.32 -10.37 22.33
N GLN A 218 -15.91 -11.35 21.53
CA GLN A 218 -16.07 -12.78 21.81
C GLN A 218 -14.74 -13.51 21.60
N GLY A 219 -14.42 -14.47 22.48
CA GLY A 219 -13.16 -15.19 22.44
C GLY A 219 -12.03 -14.54 23.24
N LYS A 220 -10.84 -15.13 23.16
CA LYS A 220 -9.74 -14.90 24.12
C LYS A 220 -8.80 -13.77 23.71
N TYR A 221 -8.60 -13.54 22.42
CA TYR A 221 -7.57 -12.63 21.90
C TYR A 221 -8.20 -11.59 20.97
N THR A 222 -8.82 -10.55 21.54
CA THR A 222 -9.64 -9.59 20.78
C THR A 222 -9.01 -8.19 20.66
N ASP A 223 -7.75 -8.02 21.07
CA ASP A 223 -7.11 -6.68 21.11
C ASP A 223 -6.94 -6.06 19.73
N PHE A 224 -6.76 -6.87 18.68
CA PHE A 224 -6.67 -6.39 17.32
C PHE A 224 -7.98 -5.80 16.78
N LYS A 225 -9.09 -5.87 17.54
CA LYS A 225 -10.31 -5.11 17.25
C LYS A 225 -10.04 -3.63 17.04
N MET A 226 -9.01 -3.07 17.67
CA MET A 226 -8.61 -1.67 17.49
C MET A 226 -8.46 -1.30 16.00
N PHE A 227 -7.92 -2.21 15.17
CA PHE A 227 -7.73 -1.95 13.74
C PHE A 227 -9.06 -1.96 12.97
N SER A 228 -9.96 -2.90 13.29
CA SER A 228 -11.29 -2.92 12.68
C SER A 228 -12.17 -1.75 13.16
N ASP A 229 -12.07 -1.36 14.42
CA ASP A 229 -12.77 -0.20 14.96
C ASP A 229 -12.35 1.09 14.25
N GLU A 230 -11.04 1.32 14.16
CA GLU A 230 -10.48 2.54 13.57
C GLU A 230 -10.92 2.72 12.11
N ILE A 231 -10.87 1.67 11.29
CA ILE A 231 -11.28 1.77 9.88
C ILE A 231 -12.78 1.91 9.72
N LEU A 232 -13.59 1.24 10.54
CA LEU A 232 -15.06 1.37 10.49
C LEU A 232 -15.47 2.79 10.88
N LEU A 233 -14.95 3.32 11.99
CA LEU A 233 -15.20 4.71 12.40
C LEU A 233 -14.73 5.70 11.34
N SER A 234 -13.54 5.47 10.77
CA SER A 234 -12.97 6.31 9.71
C SER A 234 -13.80 6.31 8.43
N LEU A 235 -14.34 5.16 8.03
CA LEU A 235 -15.25 5.05 6.89
C LEU A 235 -16.56 5.78 7.15
N MET A 236 -17.14 5.60 8.35
CA MET A 236 -18.43 6.18 8.74
C MET A 236 -18.41 7.71 8.87
N ARG A 237 -17.24 8.33 9.04
CA ARG A 237 -17.05 9.80 8.97
C ARG A 237 -17.05 10.34 7.53
N LYS A 238 -16.81 9.47 6.54
CA LYS A 238 -16.62 9.85 5.13
C LYS A 238 -17.86 9.61 4.29
N VAL A 239 -18.60 8.54 4.58
CA VAL A 239 -19.79 8.12 3.84
C VAL A 239 -20.77 7.45 4.79
N LYS A 240 -22.07 7.61 4.52
CA LYS A 240 -23.10 6.83 5.24
C LYS A 240 -22.99 5.35 4.89
N VAL A 241 -22.72 4.53 5.89
CA VAL A 241 -22.70 3.07 5.78
C VAL A 241 -24.12 2.54 6.04
N PRO A 242 -24.64 1.60 5.22
CA PRO A 242 -25.95 1.01 5.46
C PRO A 242 -26.00 0.27 6.81
N ASP A 243 -27.21 0.10 7.34
CA ASP A 243 -27.40 -0.73 8.52
C ASP A 243 -26.93 -2.17 8.20
N VAL A 244 -26.02 -2.69 9.02
CA VAL A 244 -25.39 -3.99 8.77
C VAL A 244 -24.91 -4.62 10.08
N GLU A 245 -25.11 -5.94 10.23
CA GLU A 245 -24.66 -6.71 11.39
C GLU A 245 -23.83 -7.93 10.97
N PHE A 246 -22.61 -8.06 11.48
CA PHE A 246 -21.61 -8.99 10.95
C PHE A 246 -20.58 -9.40 11.99
N TYR A 247 -19.84 -10.45 11.68
CA TYR A 247 -18.72 -10.92 12.50
C TYR A 247 -17.39 -10.70 11.79
N VAL A 248 -16.41 -10.23 12.55
CA VAL A 248 -15.02 -10.09 12.12
C VAL A 248 -14.16 -11.03 12.97
N ASN A 249 -13.49 -11.95 12.31
CA ASN A 249 -12.36 -12.68 12.85
C ASN A 249 -11.17 -11.73 12.94
N VAL A 250 -10.75 -11.43 14.16
CA VAL A 250 -9.53 -10.67 14.46
C VAL A 250 -8.37 -11.59 14.85
N GLY A 251 -8.54 -12.89 14.63
CA GLY A 251 -7.49 -13.86 14.61
C GLY A 251 -6.83 -13.94 13.24
N ASP A 252 -5.77 -14.73 13.23
CA ASP A 252 -4.79 -14.69 12.18
C ASP A 252 -5.19 -15.72 11.09
N TRP A 253 -5.78 -16.88 11.47
CA TRP A 253 -6.22 -17.93 10.54
C TRP A 253 -7.69 -17.73 10.12
N PRO A 254 -8.04 -17.98 8.85
CA PRO A 254 -9.45 -18.05 8.44
C PRO A 254 -10.20 -19.18 9.17
N LEU A 255 -11.51 -19.03 9.34
CA LEU A 255 -12.33 -19.85 10.23
C LEU A 255 -13.26 -20.83 9.53
N GLU A 256 -13.95 -20.40 8.47
CA GLU A 256 -15.06 -21.14 7.87
C GLU A 256 -14.55 -22.12 6.80
N THR A 257 -14.21 -23.34 7.21
CA THR A 257 -13.66 -24.36 6.30
C THR A 257 -14.68 -24.85 5.25
N LYS A 258 -14.19 -25.19 4.06
CA LYS A 258 -14.96 -25.84 2.99
C LYS A 258 -15.15 -27.33 3.31
N SER A 259 -16.00 -27.69 4.27
CA SER A 259 -16.42 -29.10 4.37
C SER A 259 -17.42 -29.44 3.25
N ALA A 260 -17.27 -30.64 2.68
CA ALA A 260 -18.10 -31.14 1.57
C ALA A 260 -19.56 -31.40 1.98
N ASP A 261 -19.79 -31.69 3.27
CA ASP A 261 -21.08 -32.06 3.84
C ASP A 261 -21.58 -31.05 4.90
N ALA A 262 -21.24 -29.77 4.76
CA ALA A 262 -21.54 -28.72 5.76
C ALA A 262 -23.05 -28.57 5.98
N THR A 263 -23.61 -29.38 6.88
CA THR A 263 -24.92 -29.20 7.47
C THR A 263 -24.71 -28.86 8.96
N PRO A 264 -25.14 -27.67 9.42
CA PRO A 264 -25.74 -26.60 8.62
C PRO A 264 -24.68 -25.89 7.75
N GLY A 265 -25.13 -25.18 6.70
CA GLY A 265 -24.28 -24.57 5.65
C GLY A 265 -23.22 -23.58 6.17
N PRO A 266 -22.43 -22.96 5.28
CA PRO A 266 -21.38 -22.06 5.73
C PRO A 266 -21.93 -20.80 6.39
N LEU A 267 -21.12 -20.14 7.24
CA LEU A 267 -21.44 -18.85 7.86
C LEU A 267 -20.51 -17.76 7.34
N PRO A 268 -21.03 -16.56 7.03
CA PRO A 268 -20.23 -15.48 6.46
C PRO A 268 -19.49 -14.74 7.56
N ILE A 269 -18.16 -14.88 7.59
CA ILE A 269 -17.27 -14.22 8.55
C ILE A 269 -16.25 -13.42 7.77
N PHE A 270 -16.06 -12.16 8.17
CA PHE A 270 -14.95 -11.37 7.64
C PHE A 270 -13.64 -11.76 8.31
N SER A 271 -12.58 -11.96 7.52
CA SER A 271 -11.22 -12.29 7.99
C SER A 271 -10.18 -11.47 7.23
N TRP A 272 -9.00 -11.24 7.81
CA TRP A 272 -7.91 -10.54 7.09
C TRP A 272 -7.16 -11.41 6.08
N CYS A 273 -7.25 -12.72 6.23
CA CYS A 273 -6.66 -13.69 5.31
C CYS A 273 -7.71 -14.73 4.94
N GLY A 274 -7.79 -15.08 3.66
CA GLY A 274 -8.55 -16.23 3.17
C GLY A 274 -7.63 -17.41 2.84
N SER A 275 -8.21 -18.58 2.61
CA SER A 275 -7.49 -19.68 1.97
C SER A 275 -8.34 -20.44 0.95
N THR A 276 -7.71 -21.22 0.09
CA THR A 276 -8.43 -22.09 -0.86
C THR A 276 -9.33 -23.12 -0.17
N ASP A 277 -9.13 -23.33 1.12
CA ASP A 277 -9.84 -24.32 1.94
C ASP A 277 -10.90 -23.67 2.83
N THR A 278 -11.08 -22.34 2.77
CA THR A 278 -12.08 -21.62 3.57
C THR A 278 -13.02 -20.75 2.74
N ARG A 279 -14.08 -20.27 3.37
CA ARG A 279 -15.15 -19.44 2.78
C ARG A 279 -15.25 -18.07 3.45
N ASP A 280 -14.26 -17.68 4.25
CA ASP A 280 -14.20 -16.35 4.86
C ASP A 280 -14.22 -15.25 3.79
N ILE A 281 -14.84 -14.12 4.13
CA ILE A 281 -14.88 -12.93 3.27
C ILE A 281 -13.66 -12.07 3.60
N VAL A 282 -12.76 -11.91 2.65
CA VAL A 282 -11.45 -11.31 2.94
C VAL A 282 -11.55 -9.79 2.94
N LEU A 283 -11.17 -9.20 4.07
CA LEU A 283 -10.95 -7.75 4.22
C LEU A 283 -9.46 -7.41 4.04
N PRO A 284 -9.14 -6.16 3.71
CA PRO A 284 -7.77 -5.66 3.80
C PRO A 284 -7.17 -5.93 5.18
N THR A 285 -5.90 -6.31 5.20
CA THR A 285 -5.22 -6.73 6.43
C THR A 285 -5.06 -5.58 7.40
N TYR A 286 -4.96 -5.88 8.69
CA TYR A 286 -4.72 -4.85 9.70
C TYR A 286 -3.44 -4.05 9.44
N GLU A 287 -2.40 -4.62 8.81
CA GLU A 287 -1.19 -3.89 8.44
C GLU A 287 -1.45 -2.83 7.35
N VAL A 288 -2.16 -3.20 6.29
CA VAL A 288 -2.54 -2.28 5.20
C VAL A 288 -3.47 -1.18 5.70
N THR A 289 -4.42 -1.55 6.56
CA THR A 289 -5.35 -0.61 7.20
C THR A 289 -4.61 0.37 8.10
N HIS A 290 -3.78 -0.12 9.02
CA HIS A 290 -2.99 0.72 9.92
C HIS A 290 -2.03 1.63 9.16
N SER A 291 -1.35 1.10 8.14
CA SER A 291 -0.48 1.87 7.24
C SER A 291 -1.20 3.05 6.58
N THR A 292 -2.46 2.86 6.18
CA THR A 292 -3.28 3.91 5.55
C THR A 292 -3.76 4.96 6.54
N LEU A 293 -4.17 4.56 7.74
CA LEU A 293 -4.69 5.48 8.77
C LEU A 293 -3.57 6.30 9.43
N GLU A 294 -2.40 5.67 9.62
CA GLU A 294 -1.28 6.20 10.42
C GLU A 294 -0.11 6.74 9.60
N THR A 295 -0.18 6.68 8.27
CA THR A 295 0.82 7.33 7.41
C THR A 295 0.93 8.82 7.76
N MET A 296 2.18 9.31 7.84
CA MET A 296 2.56 10.65 8.30
C MET A 296 2.13 11.02 9.74
N ARG A 297 1.73 10.05 10.57
CA ARG A 297 1.44 10.23 12.02
C ARG A 297 2.29 9.33 12.89
N GLY A 298 2.24 8.01 12.68
CA GLY A 298 2.90 7.01 13.52
C GLY A 298 3.60 5.88 12.77
N VAL A 299 3.31 5.70 11.48
CA VAL A 299 3.92 4.65 10.64
C VAL A 299 4.82 5.29 9.58
N THR A 300 6.09 4.89 9.57
CA THR A 300 7.10 5.35 8.60
C THR A 300 7.26 4.42 7.40
N ASN A 301 7.12 3.11 7.61
CA ASN A 301 7.14 2.09 6.56
C ASN A 301 5.72 1.87 6.01
N ASP A 302 5.06 2.94 5.55
CA ASP A 302 3.71 2.88 5.01
C ASP A 302 3.69 2.69 3.48
N LEU A 303 2.51 2.34 2.94
CA LEU A 303 2.29 2.04 1.52
C LEU A 303 2.68 3.21 0.60
N LEU A 304 2.54 4.45 1.05
CA LEU A 304 2.93 5.62 0.27
C LEU A 304 4.44 5.88 0.40
N SER A 305 5.01 5.76 1.60
CA SER A 305 6.44 5.97 1.84
C SER A 305 7.32 5.00 1.03
N VAL A 306 6.93 3.72 0.92
CA VAL A 306 7.70 2.72 0.18
C VAL A 306 7.94 3.13 -1.27
N GLN A 307 6.98 3.80 -1.90
CA GLN A 307 7.07 4.21 -3.31
C GLN A 307 8.21 5.20 -3.57
N GLY A 308 8.65 5.94 -2.53
CA GLY A 308 9.78 6.86 -2.58
C GLY A 308 11.11 6.31 -2.05
N HIS A 309 11.09 5.10 -1.51
CA HIS A 309 12.25 4.50 -0.84
C HIS A 309 12.54 3.11 -1.42
N THR A 310 12.62 3.04 -2.74
CA THR A 310 12.76 1.79 -3.51
C THR A 310 14.21 1.37 -3.71
N GLY A 311 15.15 1.94 -2.95
CA GLY A 311 16.58 1.65 -3.05
C GLY A 311 17.26 2.35 -4.23
N PRO A 312 18.48 1.93 -4.60
CA PRO A 312 19.20 2.52 -5.73
C PRO A 312 18.54 2.16 -7.08
N PRO A 313 18.90 2.84 -8.19
CA PRO A 313 18.48 2.46 -9.53
C PRO A 313 18.75 0.97 -9.83
N TRP A 314 17.92 0.34 -10.66
CA TRP A 314 17.96 -1.10 -10.92
C TRP A 314 19.37 -1.65 -11.20
N ILE A 315 20.12 -0.96 -12.05
CA ILE A 315 21.49 -1.35 -12.44
C ILE A 315 22.46 -1.42 -11.24
N ASN A 316 22.19 -0.66 -10.18
CA ASN A 316 23.00 -0.57 -8.97
C ASN A 316 22.49 -1.46 -7.82
N LYS A 317 21.39 -2.19 -8.01
CA LYS A 317 20.89 -3.15 -7.01
C LYS A 317 21.75 -4.41 -7.01
N THR A 318 21.96 -4.97 -5.83
CA THR A 318 22.66 -6.24 -5.64
C THR A 318 21.87 -7.38 -6.31
N SER A 319 22.51 -8.08 -7.25
CA SER A 319 21.91 -9.20 -8.01
C SER A 319 21.89 -10.51 -7.18
N LYS A 320 21.20 -10.46 -6.05
CA LYS A 320 21.04 -11.54 -5.06
C LYS A 320 19.61 -11.52 -4.52
N ALA A 321 19.08 -12.70 -4.20
CA ALA A 321 17.82 -12.83 -3.49
C ALA A 321 17.97 -12.50 -2.01
N PHE A 322 16.93 -11.93 -1.41
CA PHE A 322 16.99 -11.41 -0.04
C PHE A 322 15.75 -11.75 0.78
N PHE A 323 15.96 -12.09 2.05
CA PHE A 323 14.91 -12.29 3.04
C PHE A 323 15.40 -11.98 4.47
N ARG A 324 14.56 -11.28 5.24
CA ARG A 324 14.65 -11.20 6.71
C ARG A 324 13.25 -11.37 7.30
N GLY A 325 13.10 -12.24 8.29
CA GLY A 325 11.80 -12.48 8.92
C GLY A 325 11.90 -13.32 10.18
N ARG A 326 10.77 -13.55 10.85
CA ARG A 326 10.69 -14.47 11.98
C ARG A 326 10.54 -15.91 11.51
N ASP A 327 10.82 -16.83 12.43
CA ASP A 327 10.67 -18.29 12.30
C ASP A 327 9.21 -18.76 12.22
N SER A 328 8.27 -18.01 11.66
CA SER A 328 6.84 -18.37 11.70
C SER A 328 6.44 -19.56 10.80
N ARG A 329 7.39 -20.19 10.11
CA ARG A 329 7.18 -21.35 9.24
C ARG A 329 8.47 -22.11 8.98
N GLU A 330 8.38 -23.42 8.75
CA GLU A 330 9.53 -24.29 8.46
C GLU A 330 10.25 -23.88 7.17
N GLU A 331 9.50 -23.48 6.14
CA GLU A 331 10.04 -23.03 4.86
C GLU A 331 10.95 -21.80 5.01
N ARG A 332 10.73 -20.97 6.04
CA ARG A 332 11.64 -19.84 6.35
C ARG A 332 12.96 -20.32 6.96
N LEU A 333 12.98 -21.44 7.68
CA LEU A 333 14.20 -22.08 8.16
C LEU A 333 14.97 -22.72 7.00
N GLN A 334 14.25 -23.35 6.06
CA GLN A 334 14.81 -23.89 4.82
C GLN A 334 15.46 -22.80 3.97
N LEU A 335 14.86 -21.60 3.87
CA LEU A 335 15.50 -20.45 3.21
C LEU A 335 16.88 -20.13 3.80
N VAL A 336 17.02 -20.18 5.13
CA VAL A 336 18.33 -19.92 5.78
C VAL A 336 19.32 -21.04 5.46
N ALA A 337 18.87 -22.30 5.43
CA ALA A 337 19.72 -23.41 5.00
C ALA A 337 20.19 -23.27 3.55
N LEU A 338 19.30 -22.88 2.64
CA LEU A 338 19.64 -22.56 1.24
C LEU A 338 20.63 -21.39 1.16
N SER A 339 20.44 -20.34 1.96
CA SER A 339 21.34 -19.18 1.99
C SER A 339 22.74 -19.52 2.50
N LYS A 340 22.87 -20.42 3.49
CA LYS A 340 24.18 -20.89 3.99
C LYS A 340 24.95 -21.69 2.95
N THR A 341 24.25 -22.46 2.11
CA THR A 341 24.86 -23.31 1.08
C THR A 341 25.08 -22.58 -0.25
N HIS A 342 24.31 -21.53 -0.52
CA HIS A 342 24.37 -20.73 -1.75
C HIS A 342 24.40 -19.21 -1.46
N PRO A 343 25.38 -18.72 -0.67
CA PRO A 343 25.43 -17.32 -0.24
C PRO A 343 25.62 -16.32 -1.39
N GLU A 344 26.08 -16.77 -2.57
CA GLU A 344 26.22 -16.01 -3.80
C GLU A 344 24.88 -15.73 -4.50
N LEU A 345 23.86 -16.55 -4.24
CA LEU A 345 22.52 -16.44 -4.82
C LEU A 345 21.49 -15.87 -3.84
N LEU A 346 21.58 -16.20 -2.54
CA LEU A 346 20.57 -15.88 -1.55
C LEU A 346 21.18 -15.38 -0.24
N ASP A 347 20.67 -14.27 0.28
CA ASP A 347 20.91 -13.79 1.64
C ASP A 347 19.59 -13.83 2.43
N ALA A 348 19.40 -14.89 3.21
CA ALA A 348 18.21 -15.11 4.03
C ALA A 348 18.57 -15.30 5.52
N GLY A 349 17.76 -14.72 6.41
CA GLY A 349 18.02 -14.82 7.85
C GLY A 349 16.77 -14.71 8.72
N ILE A 350 16.76 -15.48 9.83
CA ILE A 350 15.75 -15.37 10.88
C ILE A 350 16.14 -14.29 11.89
N THR A 351 15.31 -13.29 12.08
CA THR A 351 15.58 -12.13 12.96
C THR A 351 15.03 -12.28 14.37
N GLY A 352 14.11 -13.22 14.58
CA GLY A 352 13.51 -13.49 15.88
C GLY A 352 12.88 -14.87 15.93
N TRP A 353 12.93 -15.47 17.11
CA TRP A 353 12.56 -16.85 17.37
C TRP A 353 11.38 -16.91 18.34
N PHE A 354 10.27 -17.49 17.89
CA PHE A 354 9.07 -17.68 18.70
C PHE A 354 8.46 -19.07 18.53
N PHE A 355 8.43 -19.58 17.30
CA PHE A 355 7.72 -20.81 16.92
C PHE A 355 8.62 -22.06 16.95
N PHE A 356 9.91 -21.93 16.62
CA PHE A 356 10.90 -23.02 16.54
C PHE A 356 12.13 -22.70 17.41
N ARG A 357 11.90 -22.31 18.67
CA ARG A 357 12.96 -21.84 19.59
C ARG A 357 14.08 -22.88 19.79
N ASP A 358 13.76 -24.16 19.72
CA ASP A 358 14.69 -25.27 19.80
C ASP A 358 15.69 -25.32 18.63
N ARG A 359 15.33 -24.77 17.47
CA ARG A 359 16.17 -24.69 16.27
C ARG A 359 17.12 -23.50 16.25
N GLU A 360 16.96 -22.52 17.16
CA GLU A 360 17.74 -21.27 17.14
C GLU A 360 19.25 -21.53 17.19
N LYS A 361 19.71 -22.46 18.03
CA LYS A 361 21.15 -22.78 18.16
C LYS A 361 21.75 -23.33 16.87
N GLN A 362 20.96 -24.04 16.07
CA GLN A 362 21.42 -24.69 14.83
C GLN A 362 21.36 -23.73 13.64
N VAL A 363 20.27 -22.96 13.54
CA VAL A 363 20.02 -22.07 12.40
C VAL A 363 20.69 -20.70 12.60
N GLY A 364 20.67 -20.17 13.82
CA GLY A 364 21.24 -18.87 14.18
C GLY A 364 20.27 -17.70 13.99
N LYS A 365 20.60 -16.57 14.62
CA LYS A 365 19.85 -15.32 14.54
C LYS A 365 20.58 -14.31 13.66
N ALA A 366 19.89 -13.78 12.66
CA ALA A 366 20.37 -12.72 11.79
C ALA A 366 20.01 -11.33 12.34
N PRO A 367 20.81 -10.29 12.04
CA PRO A 367 20.47 -8.93 12.42
C PRO A 367 19.22 -8.43 11.69
N LEU A 368 18.51 -7.50 12.35
CA LEU A 368 17.45 -6.73 11.69
C LEU A 368 18.05 -5.85 10.59
N VAL A 369 17.33 -5.75 9.48
CA VAL A 369 17.65 -4.86 8.37
C VAL A 369 16.47 -3.90 8.22
N GLY A 370 16.77 -2.60 8.07
CA GLY A 370 15.74 -1.60 7.84
C GLY A 370 14.91 -1.95 6.61
N PHE A 371 13.59 -1.75 6.65
CA PHE A 371 12.73 -2.25 5.58
C PHE A 371 13.09 -1.68 4.19
N PHE A 372 13.41 -0.39 4.10
CA PHE A 372 13.84 0.22 2.83
C PHE A 372 15.17 -0.33 2.29
N ASP A 373 16.04 -0.88 3.15
CA ASP A 373 17.29 -1.52 2.73
C ASP A 373 17.06 -2.85 2.02
N PHE A 374 15.88 -3.46 2.15
CA PHE A 374 15.51 -4.66 1.38
C PHE A 374 15.63 -4.35 -0.12
N PHE A 375 15.23 -3.15 -0.53
CA PHE A 375 15.22 -2.75 -1.93
C PHE A 375 16.61 -2.43 -2.50
N LYS A 376 17.69 -2.61 -1.71
CA LYS A 376 19.06 -2.69 -2.25
C LYS A 376 19.29 -3.98 -3.05
N PHE A 377 18.45 -4.99 -2.87
CA PHE A 377 18.54 -6.29 -3.54
C PHE A 377 17.50 -6.39 -4.66
N LYS A 378 17.90 -6.99 -5.79
CA LYS A 378 17.03 -7.15 -6.96
C LYS A 378 15.87 -8.11 -6.73
N TYR A 379 16.05 -9.16 -5.92
CA TYR A 379 15.04 -10.23 -5.77
C TYR A 379 14.59 -10.36 -4.31
N GLN A 380 13.31 -10.14 -4.04
CA GLN A 380 12.70 -10.25 -2.72
C GLN A 380 11.99 -11.59 -2.60
N VAL A 381 12.41 -12.44 -1.67
CA VAL A 381 11.72 -13.72 -1.45
C VAL A 381 10.55 -13.50 -0.49
N ASN A 382 9.34 -13.79 -0.94
CA ASN A 382 8.12 -13.67 -0.14
C ASN A 382 7.61 -15.07 0.22
N VAL A 383 7.87 -15.48 1.46
CA VAL A 383 7.43 -16.75 2.05
C VAL A 383 6.42 -16.46 3.13
N ASP A 384 5.34 -17.23 3.13
CA ASP A 384 4.27 -17.11 4.10
C ASP A 384 4.77 -17.17 5.53
N GLY A 385 4.04 -16.50 6.41
CA GLY A 385 4.20 -16.69 7.84
C GLY A 385 3.34 -17.83 8.30
N THR A 386 2.61 -17.58 9.37
CA THR A 386 1.55 -18.48 9.78
C THR A 386 0.36 -18.49 8.82
N VAL A 387 0.11 -17.36 8.15
CA VAL A 387 -0.77 -17.23 6.97
C VAL A 387 -0.05 -16.46 5.85
N ALA A 388 -0.79 -15.89 4.90
CA ALA A 388 -0.23 -15.03 3.86
C ALA A 388 0.73 -14.00 4.47
N ALA A 389 1.86 -13.77 3.80
CA ALA A 389 2.83 -12.80 4.28
C ALA A 389 2.34 -11.37 4.03
N TYR A 390 1.89 -10.67 5.08
CA TYR A 390 1.41 -9.27 5.00
C TYR A 390 2.49 -8.25 4.59
N ARG A 391 3.76 -8.69 4.48
CA ARG A 391 4.82 -7.90 3.85
C ARG A 391 4.70 -7.83 2.32
N PHE A 392 4.03 -8.80 1.69
CA PHE A 392 3.91 -8.88 0.24
C PHE A 392 3.45 -7.58 -0.44
N PRO A 393 2.38 -6.88 0.01
CA PRO A 393 1.99 -5.59 -0.56
C PRO A 393 3.14 -4.57 -0.59
N TYR A 394 3.95 -4.51 0.47
CA TYR A 394 5.07 -3.60 0.56
C TYR A 394 6.26 -4.02 -0.31
N LEU A 395 6.52 -5.33 -0.46
CA LEU A 395 7.56 -5.81 -1.38
C LEU A 395 7.21 -5.47 -2.83
N MET A 396 5.94 -5.63 -3.19
CA MET A 396 5.42 -5.33 -4.53
C MET A 396 5.46 -3.83 -4.82
N LEU A 397 5.13 -2.95 -3.87
CA LEU A 397 5.29 -1.50 -4.01
C LEU A 397 6.77 -1.06 -4.14
N GLY A 398 7.69 -1.93 -3.73
CA GLY A 398 9.12 -1.76 -3.91
C GLY A 398 9.57 -1.78 -5.37
N GLY A 399 10.83 -1.43 -5.61
CA GLY A 399 11.45 -1.45 -6.94
C GLY A 399 12.24 -2.73 -7.23
N SER A 400 11.81 -3.88 -6.69
CA SER A 400 12.52 -5.15 -6.79
C SER A 400 11.59 -6.27 -7.27
N LEU A 401 12.12 -7.28 -7.94
CA LEU A 401 11.34 -8.46 -8.33
C LEU A 401 10.90 -9.22 -7.08
N VAL A 402 9.63 -9.59 -6.99
CA VAL A 402 9.15 -10.48 -5.93
C VAL A 402 9.12 -11.93 -6.42
N LEU A 403 9.81 -12.80 -5.68
CA LEU A 403 9.76 -14.26 -5.78
C LEU A 403 8.73 -14.74 -4.76
N LYS A 404 7.49 -14.98 -5.22
CA LYS A 404 6.36 -15.30 -4.33
C LYS A 404 6.19 -16.81 -4.20
N GLN A 405 6.26 -17.32 -2.98
CA GLN A 405 5.90 -18.69 -2.67
C GLN A 405 4.45 -19.00 -3.08
N ASP A 406 4.27 -20.15 -3.71
CA ASP A 406 2.96 -20.74 -3.96
C ASP A 406 2.30 -21.07 -2.63
N SER A 407 1.10 -20.56 -2.46
CA SER A 407 0.38 -20.56 -1.19
C SER A 407 -1.10 -20.69 -1.42
N HIS A 408 -1.73 -21.50 -0.58
CA HIS A 408 -3.17 -21.60 -0.49
C HIS A 408 -3.81 -20.40 0.24
N TYR A 409 -3.02 -19.55 0.92
CA TYR A 409 -3.47 -18.33 1.56
C TYR A 409 -3.45 -17.14 0.60
N TYR A 410 -4.41 -16.23 0.76
CA TYR A 410 -4.51 -15.01 -0.03
C TYR A 410 -5.02 -13.82 0.78
N GLU A 411 -4.60 -12.62 0.36
CA GLU A 411 -5.16 -11.35 0.80
C GLU A 411 -6.12 -10.80 -0.26
N HIS A 412 -6.87 -9.75 0.11
CA HIS A 412 -7.95 -9.14 -0.68
C HIS A 412 -7.61 -8.76 -2.14
N PHE A 413 -6.35 -8.48 -2.45
CA PHE A 413 -5.92 -8.00 -3.77
C PHE A 413 -5.24 -9.08 -4.64
N TYR A 414 -4.97 -10.28 -4.10
CA TYR A 414 -4.14 -11.28 -4.76
C TYR A 414 -4.74 -11.77 -6.08
N LEU A 415 -6.07 -11.82 -6.19
CA LEU A 415 -6.78 -12.26 -7.39
C LEU A 415 -6.50 -11.38 -8.62
N HIS A 416 -6.11 -10.12 -8.42
CA HIS A 416 -5.72 -9.22 -9.52
C HIS A 416 -4.29 -9.49 -10.02
N LEU A 417 -3.47 -10.22 -9.25
CA LEU A 417 -2.09 -10.48 -9.59
C LEU A 417 -1.93 -11.75 -10.41
N LYS A 418 -0.98 -11.75 -11.34
CA LYS A 418 -0.75 -12.84 -12.28
C LYS A 418 0.70 -13.30 -12.17
N PRO A 419 0.96 -14.60 -11.96
CA PRO A 419 2.31 -15.13 -11.97
C PRO A 419 2.97 -14.87 -13.33
N TRP A 420 4.28 -14.63 -13.33
CA TRP A 420 5.10 -14.26 -14.48
C TRP A 420 4.80 -12.90 -15.13
N THR A 421 3.69 -12.24 -14.77
CA THR A 421 3.41 -10.85 -15.15
C THR A 421 3.79 -9.87 -14.04
N HIS A 422 3.35 -10.15 -12.81
CA HIS A 422 3.52 -9.23 -11.68
C HIS A 422 4.57 -9.72 -10.66
N TYR A 423 4.83 -11.03 -10.61
CA TYR A 423 5.80 -11.64 -9.72
C TYR A 423 6.26 -12.99 -10.31
N VAL A 424 7.36 -13.55 -9.82
CA VAL A 424 7.80 -14.91 -10.20
C VAL A 424 7.34 -15.91 -9.15
N PRO A 425 6.53 -16.93 -9.52
CA PRO A 425 6.10 -17.95 -8.57
C PRO A 425 7.26 -18.90 -8.22
N VAL A 426 7.30 -19.30 -6.95
CA VAL A 426 8.22 -20.30 -6.39
C VAL A 426 7.37 -21.41 -5.78
N LYS A 427 7.76 -22.67 -5.94
CA LYS A 427 7.03 -23.81 -5.34
C LYS A 427 6.91 -23.65 -3.83
N ARG A 428 5.84 -24.21 -3.27
CA ARG A 428 5.55 -24.16 -1.84
C ARG A 428 6.70 -24.67 -0.98
N ASP A 429 7.37 -25.73 -1.41
CA ASP A 429 8.52 -26.35 -0.72
C ASP A 429 9.88 -25.69 -1.04
N LEU A 430 9.88 -24.59 -1.79
CA LEU A 430 11.06 -23.84 -2.22
C LEU A 430 12.05 -24.63 -3.11
N SER A 431 11.67 -25.81 -3.59
CA SER A 431 12.56 -26.71 -4.35
C SER A 431 13.10 -26.11 -5.64
N ASP A 432 12.39 -25.14 -6.24
CA ASP A 432 12.81 -24.44 -7.46
C ASP A 432 13.34 -23.02 -7.21
N LEU A 433 13.46 -22.57 -5.95
CA LEU A 433 13.84 -21.19 -5.63
C LEU A 433 15.20 -20.81 -6.25
N LEU A 434 16.23 -21.64 -6.07
CA LEU A 434 17.57 -21.34 -6.56
C LEU A 434 17.60 -21.28 -8.10
N ASP A 435 16.83 -22.13 -8.78
CA ASP A 435 16.71 -22.11 -10.23
C ASP A 435 16.01 -20.84 -10.72
N LYS A 436 14.97 -20.37 -10.01
CA LYS A 436 14.34 -19.07 -10.30
C LYS A 436 15.30 -17.90 -10.09
N VAL A 437 16.17 -17.96 -9.07
CA VAL A 437 17.18 -16.93 -8.84
C VAL A 437 18.25 -16.93 -9.93
N ARG A 438 18.73 -18.10 -10.37
CA ARG A 438 19.68 -18.21 -11.50
C ARG A 438 19.06 -17.68 -12.79
N TRP A 439 17.85 -18.12 -13.12
CA TRP A 439 17.08 -17.60 -14.25
C TRP A 439 16.93 -16.07 -14.19
N ALA A 440 16.62 -15.51 -13.01
CA ALA A 440 16.46 -14.08 -12.85
C ALA A 440 17.77 -13.30 -13.13
N LYS A 441 18.92 -13.85 -12.72
CA LYS A 441 20.24 -13.26 -13.01
C LYS A 441 20.60 -13.30 -14.50
N GLU A 442 20.18 -14.34 -15.20
CA GLU A 442 20.43 -14.53 -16.64
C GLU A 442 19.47 -13.70 -17.52
N ASN A 443 18.34 -13.26 -16.98
CA ASN A 443 17.26 -12.60 -17.71
C ASN A 443 16.93 -11.20 -17.16
N ASP A 444 17.95 -10.39 -16.85
CA ASP A 444 17.80 -9.13 -16.10
C ASP A 444 16.78 -8.15 -16.70
N ALA A 445 16.75 -8.00 -18.02
CA ALA A 445 15.81 -7.12 -18.70
C ALA A 445 14.35 -7.60 -18.55
N GLU A 446 14.12 -8.91 -18.62
CA GLU A 446 12.79 -9.50 -18.44
C GLU A 446 12.35 -9.39 -16.98
N VAL A 447 13.26 -9.65 -16.05
CA VAL A 447 13.03 -9.47 -14.62
C VAL A 447 12.62 -8.04 -14.29
N LEU A 448 13.29 -7.04 -14.87
CA LEU A 448 12.94 -5.64 -14.67
C LEU A 448 11.51 -5.33 -15.16
N LYS A 449 11.08 -5.92 -16.28
CA LYS A 449 9.69 -5.75 -16.76
C LYS A 449 8.68 -6.33 -15.77
N VAL A 450 8.90 -7.56 -15.29
CA VAL A 450 8.02 -8.20 -14.30
C VAL A 450 7.98 -7.40 -13.00
N ALA A 451 9.14 -6.93 -12.51
CA ALA A 451 9.22 -6.10 -11.31
C ALA A 451 8.44 -4.78 -11.47
N ARG A 452 8.57 -4.09 -12.61
CA ARG A 452 7.83 -2.85 -12.90
C ARG A 452 6.33 -3.08 -13.01
N ALA A 453 5.91 -4.10 -13.76
CA ALA A 453 4.49 -4.44 -13.89
C ALA A 453 3.86 -4.80 -12.53
N GLY A 454 4.57 -5.55 -11.69
CA GLY A 454 4.14 -5.83 -10.32
C GLY A 454 4.02 -4.58 -9.46
N GLN A 455 5.00 -3.68 -9.56
CA GLN A 455 4.99 -2.41 -8.83
C GLN A 455 3.86 -1.49 -9.26
N GLU A 456 3.60 -1.38 -10.57
CA GLU A 456 2.49 -0.61 -11.12
C GLU A 456 1.14 -1.14 -10.65
N ALA A 457 0.93 -2.46 -10.73
CA ALA A 457 -0.28 -3.10 -10.23
C ALA A 457 -0.47 -2.84 -8.71
N ALA A 458 0.60 -2.92 -7.92
CA ALA A 458 0.53 -2.65 -6.49
C ALA A 458 0.23 -1.17 -6.19
N ARG A 459 0.82 -0.23 -6.95
CA ARG A 459 0.57 1.22 -6.83
C ARG A 459 -0.89 1.59 -7.17
N GLU A 460 -1.55 0.81 -8.02
CA GLU A 460 -2.97 0.96 -8.33
C GLU A 460 -3.85 0.33 -7.22
N LEU A 461 -3.62 -0.95 -6.92
CA LEU A 461 -4.50 -1.75 -6.05
C LEU A 461 -4.43 -1.33 -4.56
N LEU A 462 -3.29 -0.80 -4.10
CA LEU A 462 -3.02 -0.52 -2.69
C LEU A 462 -3.11 0.98 -2.35
N GLN A 463 -3.82 1.76 -3.15
CA GLN A 463 -4.06 3.17 -2.85
C GLN A 463 -4.94 3.32 -1.60
N PRO A 464 -4.74 4.37 -0.79
CA PRO A 464 -5.64 4.68 0.32
C PRO A 464 -7.12 4.76 -0.08
N SER A 465 -7.44 5.33 -1.24
CA SER A 465 -8.83 5.38 -1.76
C SER A 465 -9.39 3.97 -2.03
N ARG A 466 -8.58 3.09 -2.64
CA ARG A 466 -8.95 1.69 -2.90
C ARG A 466 -9.29 0.93 -1.63
N LEU A 467 -8.54 1.18 -0.54
CA LEU A 467 -8.84 0.60 0.77
C LEU A 467 -10.28 0.91 1.21
N TYR A 468 -10.66 2.20 1.21
CA TYR A 468 -11.99 2.63 1.63
C TYR A 468 -13.08 2.10 0.68
N CYS A 469 -12.84 2.13 -0.63
CA CYS A 469 -13.75 1.57 -1.62
C CYS A 469 -14.02 0.08 -1.38
N TYR A 470 -12.98 -0.70 -1.06
CA TYR A 470 -13.12 -2.13 -0.79
C TYR A 470 -13.92 -2.39 0.49
N TYR A 471 -13.58 -1.72 1.61
CA TYR A 471 -14.33 -1.85 2.86
C TYR A 471 -15.81 -1.47 2.70
N TYR A 472 -16.09 -0.35 2.02
CA TYR A 472 -17.45 0.09 1.76
C TYR A 472 -18.22 -0.94 0.91
N SER A 473 -17.61 -1.41 -0.18
CA SER A 473 -18.23 -2.39 -1.08
C SER A 473 -18.49 -3.71 -0.37
N ALA A 474 -17.58 -4.17 0.48
CA ALA A 474 -17.74 -5.39 1.26
C ALA A 474 -18.95 -5.29 2.21
N LEU A 475 -19.06 -4.18 2.95
CA LEU A 475 -20.17 -3.95 3.88
C LEU A 475 -21.51 -3.75 3.16
N LEU A 476 -21.52 -2.98 2.06
CA LEU A 476 -22.73 -2.76 1.26
C LEU A 476 -23.25 -4.06 0.64
N MET A 477 -22.37 -4.84 0.02
CA MET A 477 -22.78 -6.10 -0.59
C MET A 477 -23.22 -7.13 0.46
N TYR A 478 -22.58 -7.13 1.64
CA TYR A 478 -23.00 -7.96 2.75
C TYR A 478 -24.38 -7.54 3.29
N SER A 479 -24.62 -6.24 3.49
CA SER A 479 -25.89 -5.73 4.01
C SER A 479 -27.07 -6.06 3.10
N GLN A 480 -26.88 -5.97 1.78
CA GLN A 480 -27.88 -6.33 0.75
C GLN A 480 -28.29 -7.81 0.79
N ARG A 481 -27.51 -8.68 1.45
CA ARG A 481 -27.79 -10.12 1.56
C ARG A 481 -28.46 -10.49 2.88
N GLN A 482 -28.63 -9.56 3.82
CA GLN A 482 -29.16 -9.88 5.14
C GLN A 482 -30.66 -10.14 5.12
N SER A 483 -31.07 -11.25 5.73
CA SER A 483 -32.47 -11.49 6.10
C SER A 483 -32.63 -11.29 7.60
N GLY A 484 -33.60 -10.46 7.98
CA GLY A 484 -33.73 -9.90 9.32
C GLY A 484 -33.18 -8.48 9.40
N GLN A 485 -33.45 -7.78 10.49
CA GLN A 485 -32.96 -6.41 10.72
C GLN A 485 -31.69 -6.44 11.57
N PRO A 486 -30.63 -5.71 11.19
CA PRO A 486 -29.49 -5.44 12.07
C PRO A 486 -29.98 -4.81 13.38
N GLU A 487 -29.53 -5.33 14.51
CA GLU A 487 -30.01 -4.91 15.84
C GLU A 487 -28.84 -4.66 16.80
N ARG A 488 -29.01 -3.64 17.65
CA ARG A 488 -28.12 -3.44 18.79
C ARG A 488 -28.55 -4.38 19.90
N HIS A 489 -27.73 -5.39 20.18
CA HIS A 489 -27.95 -6.31 21.29
C HIS A 489 -27.60 -5.66 22.63
N ALA A 490 -28.24 -6.12 23.72
CA ALA A 490 -28.08 -5.54 25.05
C ALA A 490 -26.62 -5.59 25.57
N ASP A 491 -25.84 -6.56 25.11
CA ASP A 491 -24.44 -6.78 25.46
C ASP A 491 -23.46 -6.06 24.50
N MET A 492 -23.96 -5.26 23.55
CA MET A 492 -23.12 -4.45 22.68
C MET A 492 -22.81 -3.08 23.29
N GLU A 493 -21.52 -2.76 23.35
CA GLU A 493 -21.04 -1.42 23.65
C GLU A 493 -21.12 -0.52 22.41
N HIS A 494 -21.39 0.76 22.62
CA HIS A 494 -21.24 1.78 21.60
C HIS A 494 -19.77 2.11 21.43
N VAL A 495 -19.31 2.20 20.19
CA VAL A 495 -17.95 2.64 19.85
C VAL A 495 -18.07 4.09 19.36
N PRO A 496 -17.73 5.08 20.19
CA PRO A 496 -17.94 6.47 19.84
C PRO A 496 -16.95 6.95 18.78
N GLN A 497 -17.39 7.94 17.98
CA GLN A 497 -16.46 8.78 17.23
C GLN A 497 -15.61 9.61 18.21
N LEU A 498 -14.45 10.06 17.77
CA LEU A 498 -13.68 11.05 18.53
C LEU A 498 -14.46 12.36 18.60
N ASP A 499 -14.55 12.94 19.80
CA ASP A 499 -15.28 14.19 20.08
C ASP A 499 -14.39 15.26 20.72
N ASP A 500 -13.07 15.05 20.74
CA ASP A 500 -12.11 16.01 21.24
C ASP A 500 -11.80 17.14 20.24
N HIS A 501 -10.98 18.10 20.67
CA HIS A 501 -10.57 19.24 19.84
C HIS A 501 -9.88 18.86 18.52
N THR A 502 -9.32 17.65 18.41
CA THR A 502 -8.70 17.16 17.17
C THR A 502 -9.74 16.73 16.12
N ALA A 503 -10.97 16.43 16.55
CA ALA A 503 -12.09 16.09 15.69
C ALA A 503 -12.94 17.31 15.27
N ALA A 504 -12.74 18.47 15.89
CA ALA A 504 -13.54 19.68 15.67
C ALA A 504 -13.64 20.07 14.17
N CYS A 505 -14.87 20.20 13.69
CA CYS A 505 -15.21 20.75 12.37
C CYS A 505 -16.70 21.12 12.28
N THR A 506 -17.06 21.92 11.29
CA THR A 506 -18.48 22.19 10.94
C THR A 506 -18.84 21.42 9.67
N CYS A 507 -19.76 20.46 9.79
CA CYS A 507 -20.23 19.71 8.64
C CYS A 507 -21.21 20.55 7.80
N LYS A 508 -20.87 20.78 6.52
CA LYS A 508 -21.72 21.52 5.57
C LYS A 508 -22.54 20.58 4.67
N ARG A 509 -22.20 19.29 4.62
CA ARG A 509 -22.92 18.28 3.81
C ARG A 509 -24.34 17.99 4.32
N GLN A 510 -24.63 18.27 5.59
CA GLN A 510 -25.98 18.13 6.16
C GLN A 510 -26.95 19.23 5.68
N ALA A 511 -26.47 20.40 5.26
CA ALA A 511 -27.32 21.52 4.86
C ALA A 511 -28.07 21.29 3.52
N HIS A 512 -27.45 20.57 2.57
CA HIS A 512 -28.06 20.30 1.26
C HIS A 512 -29.25 19.33 1.29
N GLN A 513 -29.46 18.59 2.39
CA GLN A 513 -30.67 17.77 2.57
C GLN A 513 -31.93 18.59 2.82
N HIS A 514 -31.81 19.80 3.39
CA HIS A 514 -32.95 20.66 3.64
C HIS A 514 -33.37 21.44 2.39
N GLU A 515 -32.43 21.90 1.56
CA GLU A 515 -32.74 22.63 0.33
C GLU A 515 -33.45 21.75 -0.71
N HIS A 516 -32.99 20.50 -0.94
CA HIS A 516 -33.67 19.60 -1.87
C HIS A 516 -35.03 19.08 -1.35
N LYS A 517 -35.21 18.95 -0.03
CA LYS A 517 -36.54 18.65 0.53
C LYS A 517 -37.51 19.83 0.40
N HIS A 518 -37.02 21.07 0.47
CA HIS A 518 -37.84 22.25 0.26
C HIS A 518 -38.21 22.47 -1.22
N GLU A 519 -37.31 22.19 -2.17
CA GLU A 519 -37.63 22.24 -3.61
C GLU A 519 -38.63 21.16 -4.03
N HIS A 520 -38.52 19.94 -3.48
CA HIS A 520 -39.46 18.86 -3.80
C HIS A 520 -40.85 19.08 -3.16
N LYS A 521 -40.90 19.76 -2.01
CA LYS A 521 -42.14 20.14 -1.34
C LYS A 521 -42.83 21.30 -2.06
N HIS A 522 -42.08 22.30 -2.52
CA HIS A 522 -42.62 23.39 -3.33
C HIS A 522 -43.18 22.92 -4.68
N ARG A 523 -42.57 21.92 -5.33
CA ARG A 523 -43.13 21.33 -6.56
C ARG A 523 -44.43 20.54 -6.36
N LEU A 524 -44.65 19.98 -5.17
CA LEU A 524 -45.88 19.23 -4.87
C LEU A 524 -47.02 20.14 -4.42
N ASP A 525 -46.70 21.30 -3.85
CA ASP A 525 -47.69 22.31 -3.44
C ASP A 525 -48.14 23.21 -4.61
N ASP A 526 -47.45 23.18 -5.75
CA ASP A 526 -47.85 23.86 -7.01
C ASP A 526 -48.66 22.94 -7.98
N GLU A 527 -48.84 21.65 -7.66
CA GLU A 527 -49.61 20.67 -8.44
C GLU A 527 -50.87 20.14 -7.71
N LEU A 528 -51.32 20.82 -6.66
CA LEU A 528 -52.58 20.58 -5.92
C LEU A 528 -53.37 21.89 -5.81
#